data_AF-A0A149VAH8-F1
#
_entry.id   AF-A0A149VAH8-F1
#
_cell.length_a   1.000
_cell.length_b   1.000
_cell.length_c   1.000
_cell.angle_alpha   90.00
_cell.angle_beta   90.00
_cell.angle_gamma   90.00
#
_symmetry.space_group_name_H-M   'P 1'
#
loop_
_entity.id
_entity.type
_entity.pdbx_description
1 polymer ?
#
loop_
_entity_poly.entity_id
_entity_poly.type
_entity_poly.pdbx_seq_one_letter_code
_entity_poly.pdbx_strand_id
1 'polypeptide(L)'
;MTEPSGRPPQRDDFARSEETVRQQRERMAPSIARRLPPDAGELARRRMLLRWAKWVLPATALLLLSSIAVWPEVDRLINANKAALKEISKVKVESGNLIGATYRGLDEHNRPFMITADSAHQANPERMDLDNPVADILSQGGSWLLVRSEKGVYMQHAQILDLTGEVTLYRDDGLMMRSPVADVDVRTGIIASDSWVRAEGPFGVLDAKGYLVSQHEGIAQFRGPGRLILNDDRGSHPADGKAS
;
A
#
# COMPACT_ATOMS: atom_id res chain seq x y z
N MET A 1 -72.86 -77.61 14.33
CA MET A 1 -71.74 -77.14 15.17
C MET A 1 -70.58 -78.10 14.95
N THR A 2 -69.48 -77.58 14.40
CA THR A 2 -68.08 -78.07 14.46
C THR A 2 -67.67 -79.41 13.82
N GLU A 3 -66.73 -79.28 12.87
CA GLU A 3 -65.58 -80.14 12.46
C GLU A 3 -65.02 -81.12 13.53
N PRO A 4 -64.10 -82.07 13.21
CA PRO A 4 -63.21 -82.19 12.02
C PRO A 4 -63.03 -83.64 11.47
N SER A 5 -62.39 -83.82 10.31
CA SER A 5 -61.47 -84.96 10.13
C SER A 5 -60.41 -84.68 9.05
N GLY A 6 -59.28 -84.11 9.50
CA GLY A 6 -58.05 -84.11 8.71
C GLY A 6 -57.49 -85.52 8.64
N ARG A 7 -57.32 -86.07 7.42
CA ARG A 7 -56.53 -87.29 7.21
C ARG A 7 -55.05 -86.97 7.43
N PRO A 8 -54.33 -87.77 8.22
CA PRO A 8 -52.89 -87.59 8.38
C PRO A 8 -52.17 -87.93 7.05
N PRO A 9 -51.13 -87.18 6.68
CA PRO A 9 -50.37 -87.39 5.45
C PRO A 9 -49.70 -88.77 5.45
N GLN A 10 -49.74 -89.46 4.29
CA GLN A 10 -49.24 -90.82 4.13
C GLN A 10 -47.82 -90.78 3.54
N ARG A 11 -46.98 -91.72 3.95
CA ARG A 11 -45.53 -91.72 3.66
C ARG A 11 -45.18 -91.72 2.16
N ASP A 12 -46.13 -92.11 1.32
CA ASP A 12 -45.99 -92.17 -0.14
C ASP A 12 -46.14 -90.79 -0.81
N ASP A 13 -46.71 -89.79 -0.12
CA ASP A 13 -46.82 -88.41 -0.59
C ASP A 13 -45.44 -87.72 -0.72
N PHE A 14 -44.40 -88.28 -0.09
CA PHE A 14 -43.03 -87.77 -0.11
C PHE A 14 -42.12 -88.49 -1.12
N ALA A 15 -42.64 -89.45 -1.89
CA ALA A 15 -41.88 -90.14 -2.94
C ALA A 15 -41.68 -89.22 -4.15
N ARG A 16 -40.63 -88.39 -4.12
CA ARG A 16 -40.21 -87.52 -5.23
C ARG A 16 -39.92 -88.36 -6.47
N SER A 17 -40.68 -88.15 -7.54
CA SER A 17 -40.56 -88.85 -8.83
C SER A 17 -39.17 -88.67 -9.46
N GLU A 18 -38.55 -89.77 -9.87
CA GLU A 18 -37.17 -89.82 -10.39
C GLU A 18 -36.94 -88.90 -11.60
N GLU A 19 -37.99 -88.62 -12.37
CA GLU A 19 -37.96 -87.73 -13.52
C GLU A 19 -37.62 -86.28 -13.14
N THR A 20 -38.11 -85.80 -11.99
CA THR A 20 -37.82 -84.44 -11.50
C THR A 20 -36.36 -84.31 -11.05
N VAL A 21 -35.79 -85.38 -10.51
CA VAL A 21 -34.38 -85.43 -10.08
C VAL A 21 -33.43 -85.40 -11.28
N ARG A 22 -33.80 -86.04 -12.39
CA ARG A 22 -32.99 -86.04 -13.63
C ARG A 22 -32.99 -84.68 -14.32
N GLN A 23 -34.15 -84.03 -14.48
CA GLN A 23 -34.20 -82.69 -15.08
C GLN A 23 -33.45 -81.64 -14.25
N GLN A 24 -33.47 -81.78 -12.92
CA GLN A 24 -32.73 -80.88 -12.05
C GLN A 24 -31.21 -81.11 -12.15
N ARG A 25 -30.76 -82.35 -12.36
CA ARG A 25 -29.34 -82.67 -12.59
C ARG A 25 -28.82 -82.17 -13.95
N GLU A 26 -29.63 -82.21 -15.00
CA GLU A 26 -29.23 -81.69 -16.32
C GLU A 26 -29.12 -80.17 -16.35
N ARG A 27 -29.98 -79.45 -15.61
CA ARG A 27 -29.86 -77.98 -15.43
C ARG A 27 -28.71 -77.56 -14.51
N MET A 28 -28.13 -78.51 -13.77
CA MET A 28 -27.01 -78.28 -12.84
C MET A 28 -25.67 -78.84 -13.35
N ALA A 29 -25.56 -79.18 -14.63
CA ALA A 29 -24.28 -79.52 -15.25
C ALA A 29 -23.43 -78.23 -15.45
N PRO A 30 -22.26 -78.11 -14.81
CA PRO A 30 -21.54 -76.83 -14.70
C PRO A 30 -20.77 -76.48 -15.98
N SER A 31 -20.87 -75.22 -16.41
CA SER A 31 -19.78 -74.55 -17.11
C SER A 31 -18.61 -74.39 -16.15
N ILE A 32 -17.73 -75.40 -16.11
CA ILE A 32 -16.44 -75.33 -15.41
C ILE A 32 -15.55 -74.35 -16.18
N ALA A 33 -15.83 -73.06 -16.02
CA ALA A 33 -14.84 -72.03 -16.29
C ALA A 33 -13.78 -72.18 -15.20
N ARG A 34 -12.60 -72.67 -15.57
CA ARG A 34 -11.39 -72.58 -14.73
C ARG A 34 -11.23 -71.12 -14.31
N ARG A 35 -11.70 -70.76 -13.12
CA ARG A 35 -11.31 -69.50 -12.49
C ARG A 35 -9.85 -69.68 -12.09
N LEU A 36 -8.94 -69.12 -12.87
CA LEU A 36 -7.56 -68.93 -12.45
C LEU A 36 -7.59 -68.25 -11.07
N PRO A 37 -6.81 -68.72 -10.10
CA PRO A 37 -6.74 -68.06 -8.80
C PRO A 37 -6.32 -66.59 -9.00
N PRO A 38 -6.95 -65.63 -8.31
CA PRO A 38 -6.52 -64.24 -8.34
C PRO A 38 -5.05 -64.13 -7.95
N ASP A 39 -4.28 -63.37 -8.75
CA ASP A 39 -2.84 -63.21 -8.59
C ASP A 39 -2.48 -62.72 -7.18
N ALA A 40 -1.67 -63.52 -6.47
CA ALA A 40 -1.26 -63.27 -5.08
C ALA A 40 -0.51 -61.95 -4.92
N GLY A 41 0.10 -61.45 -6.00
CA GLY A 41 0.81 -60.17 -6.05
C GLY A 41 -0.09 -58.94 -5.88
N GLU A 42 -1.34 -58.98 -6.39
CA GLU A 42 -2.27 -57.84 -6.30
C GLU A 42 -2.93 -57.74 -4.91
N LEU A 43 -3.19 -58.88 -4.28
CA LEU A 43 -3.77 -58.94 -2.93
C LEU A 43 -2.77 -58.51 -1.84
N ALA A 44 -1.48 -58.79 -2.01
CA ALA A 44 -0.43 -58.40 -1.06
C ALA A 44 -0.18 -56.88 -1.05
N ARG A 45 -0.15 -56.24 -2.22
CA ARG A 45 0.05 -54.77 -2.34
C ARG A 45 -1.10 -53.97 -1.74
N ARG A 46 -2.35 -54.39 -1.97
CA ARG A 46 -3.54 -53.74 -1.37
C ARG A 46 -3.54 -53.84 0.16
N ARG A 47 -3.15 -54.99 0.73
CA ARG A 47 -3.08 -55.16 2.20
C ARG A 47 -2.01 -54.28 2.86
N MET A 48 -0.86 -54.06 2.21
CA MET A 48 0.18 -53.18 2.76
C MET A 48 -0.25 -51.71 2.75
N LEU A 49 -0.84 -51.22 1.66
CA LEU A 49 -1.34 -49.84 1.57
C LEU A 49 -2.39 -49.55 2.65
N LEU A 50 -3.31 -50.49 2.88
CA LEU A 50 -4.35 -50.37 3.93
C LEU A 50 -3.75 -50.40 5.35
N ARG A 51 -2.65 -51.15 5.57
CA ARG A 51 -1.99 -51.21 6.88
C ARG A 51 -1.19 -49.95 7.20
N TRP A 52 -0.60 -49.31 6.20
CA TRP A 52 0.11 -48.02 6.36
C TRP A 52 -0.85 -46.85 6.55
N ALA A 53 -1.97 -46.82 5.82
CA ALA A 53 -3.00 -45.79 5.97
C ALA A 53 -3.55 -45.71 7.40
N LYS A 54 -3.62 -46.84 8.12
CA LYS A 54 -4.10 -46.91 9.51
C LYS A 54 -3.18 -46.22 10.53
N TRP A 55 -1.91 -46.00 10.18
CA TRP A 55 -0.90 -45.36 11.05
C TRP A 55 -0.53 -43.95 10.60
N VAL A 56 -0.52 -43.68 9.28
CA VAL A 56 -0.24 -42.35 8.75
C VAL A 56 -1.29 -41.35 9.22
N LEU A 57 -2.57 -41.73 9.20
CA LEU A 57 -3.67 -40.83 9.56
C LEU A 57 -3.58 -40.28 11.00
N PRO A 58 -3.39 -41.11 12.05
CA PRO A 58 -3.19 -40.58 13.40
C PRO A 58 -1.84 -39.86 13.58
N ALA A 59 -0.78 -40.28 12.88
CA ALA A 59 0.51 -39.60 12.95
C ALA A 59 0.45 -38.17 12.38
N THR A 60 -0.23 -37.99 11.25
CA THR A 60 -0.46 -36.67 10.66
C THR A 60 -1.33 -35.80 11.56
N ALA A 61 -2.36 -36.38 12.18
CA ALA A 61 -3.20 -35.65 13.15
C ALA A 61 -2.39 -35.18 14.37
N LEU A 62 -1.52 -36.03 14.92
CA LEU A 62 -0.63 -35.69 16.03
C LEU A 62 0.37 -34.59 15.65
N LEU A 63 0.92 -34.66 14.43
CA LEU A 63 1.85 -33.65 13.92
C LEU A 63 1.16 -32.29 13.80
N LEU A 64 -0.05 -32.25 13.24
CA LEU A 64 -0.84 -31.02 13.13
C LEU A 64 -1.20 -30.45 14.52
N LEU A 65 -1.61 -31.29 15.47
CA LEU A 65 -1.89 -30.88 16.84
C LEU A 65 -0.64 -30.34 17.55
N SER A 66 0.51 -30.99 17.36
CA SER A 66 1.79 -30.53 17.91
C SER A 66 2.20 -29.18 17.32
N SER A 67 1.92 -28.94 16.03
CA SER A 67 2.21 -27.66 15.38
C SER A 67 1.43 -26.50 16.01
N ILE A 68 0.14 -26.73 16.31
CA ILE A 68 -0.71 -25.72 16.98
C ILE A 68 -0.27 -25.51 18.43
N ALA A 69 0.13 -26.56 19.14
CA ALA A 69 0.58 -26.47 20.53
C ALA A 69 1.88 -25.68 20.70
N VAL A 70 2.75 -25.64 19.68
CA VAL A 70 4.02 -24.89 19.68
C VAL A 70 3.83 -23.42 19.26
N TRP A 71 2.69 -23.07 18.65
CA TRP A 71 2.35 -21.70 18.24
C TRP A 71 2.55 -20.61 19.32
N PRO A 72 2.12 -20.77 20.59
CA PRO A 72 2.30 -19.74 21.61
C PRO A 72 3.76 -19.42 21.95
N GLU A 73 4.68 -20.37 21.80
CA GLU A 73 6.11 -20.16 22.05
C GLU A 73 6.75 -19.37 20.89
N VAL A 74 6.30 -19.64 19.66
CA VAL A 74 6.70 -18.90 18.46
C VAL A 74 6.21 -17.46 18.51
N ASP A 75 4.95 -17.24 18.93
CA ASP A 75 4.40 -15.91 19.15
C ASP A 75 5.19 -15.13 20.20
N ARG A 76 5.61 -15.78 21.30
CA ARG A 76 6.46 -15.15 22.32
C ARG A 76 7.81 -14.71 21.77
N LEU A 77 8.46 -15.53 20.95
CA LEU A 77 9.77 -15.22 20.35
C LEU A 77 9.68 -14.07 19.32
N ILE A 78 8.62 -14.05 18.51
CA ILE A 78 8.36 -12.99 17.53
C ILE A 78 7.98 -11.68 18.23
N ASN A 79 7.17 -11.75 19.30
CA ASN A 79 6.73 -10.57 20.04
C ASN A 79 7.84 -9.97 20.92
N ALA A 80 8.78 -10.77 21.42
CA ALA A 80 9.98 -10.28 22.09
C ALA A 80 10.84 -9.41 21.15
N ASN A 81 10.99 -9.82 19.89
CA ASN A 81 11.69 -9.00 18.88
C ASN A 81 10.92 -7.73 18.53
N LYS A 82 9.57 -7.78 18.47
CA LYS A 82 8.77 -6.56 18.29
C LYS A 82 8.89 -5.61 19.47
N ALA A 83 8.96 -6.11 20.70
CA ALA A 83 9.16 -5.28 21.90
C ALA A 83 10.55 -4.61 21.89
N ALA A 84 11.60 -5.35 21.56
CA ALA A 84 12.96 -4.81 21.41
C ALA A 84 13.07 -3.79 20.26
N LEU A 85 12.42 -4.05 19.12
CA LEU A 85 12.32 -3.08 18.01
C LEU A 85 11.55 -1.82 18.42
N LYS A 86 10.48 -1.97 19.21
CA LYS A 86 9.69 -0.84 19.73
C LYS A 86 10.50 0.00 20.73
N GLU A 87 11.36 -0.63 21.53
CA GLU A 87 12.25 0.06 22.47
C GLU A 87 13.37 0.82 21.74
N ILE A 88 13.99 0.22 20.71
CA ILE A 88 14.92 0.91 19.80
C ILE A 88 14.23 2.05 19.05
N SER A 89 12.96 1.86 18.65
CA SER A 89 12.18 2.90 17.98
C SER A 89 11.84 4.04 18.94
N LYS A 90 11.58 3.76 20.22
CA LYS A 90 11.34 4.77 21.24
C LYS A 90 12.60 5.60 21.52
N VAL A 91 13.77 4.96 21.57
CA VAL A 91 15.07 5.65 21.69
C VAL A 91 15.40 6.46 20.42
N LYS A 92 15.02 5.99 19.23
CA LYS A 92 15.18 6.73 17.95
C LYS A 92 14.16 7.88 17.79
N VAL A 93 12.99 7.78 18.41
CA VAL A 93 11.97 8.84 18.46
C VAL A 93 12.36 9.92 19.47
N GLU A 94 13.08 9.60 20.55
CA GLU A 94 13.67 10.60 21.46
C GLU A 94 14.73 11.48 20.77
N SER A 95 15.27 11.06 19.62
CA SER A 95 16.26 11.83 18.86
C SER A 95 15.66 12.83 17.86
N GLY A 96 14.32 12.87 17.69
CA GLY A 96 13.60 13.83 16.84
C GLY A 96 13.94 13.84 15.34
N ASN A 97 14.95 13.07 14.90
CA ASN A 97 15.49 13.12 13.55
C ASN A 97 14.79 12.13 12.61
N LEU A 98 14.11 12.69 11.61
CA LEU A 98 13.47 12.00 10.49
C LEU A 98 14.32 12.20 9.24
N ILE A 99 14.46 11.16 8.43
CA ILE A 99 15.12 11.23 7.10
C ILE A 99 14.02 11.16 6.05
N GLY A 100 14.09 12.01 5.02
CA GLY A 100 13.08 12.07 3.95
C GLY A 100 11.71 12.49 4.48
N ALA A 101 11.68 13.52 5.33
CA ALA A 101 10.45 13.98 5.94
C ALA A 101 9.50 14.54 4.87
N THR A 102 8.23 14.16 4.94
CA THR A 102 7.18 14.68 4.06
C THR A 102 5.97 15.04 4.89
N TYR A 103 5.55 16.29 4.82
CA TYR A 103 4.35 16.82 5.42
C TYR A 103 3.35 17.18 4.32
N ARG A 104 2.07 16.89 4.56
CA ARG A 104 0.98 17.21 3.65
C ARG A 104 -0.16 17.81 4.46
N GLY A 105 -0.75 18.86 3.92
CA GLY A 105 -1.86 19.56 4.57
C GLY A 105 -2.78 20.20 3.56
N LEU A 106 -3.79 20.89 4.10
CA LEU A 106 -4.72 21.70 3.33
C LEU A 106 -4.61 23.14 3.82
N ASP A 107 -4.67 24.09 2.90
CA ASP A 107 -4.80 25.51 3.21
C ASP A 107 -6.26 25.91 3.51
N GLU A 108 -6.52 27.20 3.74
CA GLU A 108 -7.87 27.72 4.02
C GLU A 108 -8.87 27.52 2.88
N HIS A 109 -8.39 27.31 1.66
CA HIS A 109 -9.21 27.06 0.48
C HIS A 109 -9.33 25.56 0.18
N ASN A 110 -8.93 24.71 1.13
CA ASN A 110 -8.96 23.26 1.03
C ASN A 110 -8.09 22.73 -0.13
N ARG A 111 -7.00 23.43 -0.45
CA ARG A 111 -6.04 23.03 -1.47
C ARG A 111 -4.86 22.31 -0.84
N PRO A 112 -4.37 21.23 -1.47
CA PRO A 112 -3.24 20.49 -0.94
C PRO A 112 -1.95 21.29 -1.07
N PHE A 113 -1.14 21.23 -0.03
CA PHE A 113 0.26 21.61 -0.07
C PHE A 113 1.12 20.46 0.43
N MET A 114 2.39 20.44 0.01
CA MET A 114 3.36 19.45 0.43
C MET A 114 4.67 20.12 0.81
N ILE A 115 5.24 19.71 1.94
CA ILE A 115 6.58 20.14 2.37
C ILE A 115 7.42 18.87 2.49
N THR A 116 8.48 18.78 1.70
CA THR A 116 9.47 17.70 1.76
C THR A 116 10.80 18.24 2.28
N ALA A 117 11.60 17.41 2.92
CA ALA A 117 12.94 17.76 3.38
C ALA A 117 13.83 16.52 3.39
N ASP A 118 15.13 16.72 3.17
CA ASP A 118 16.12 15.63 3.21
C ASP A 118 16.22 15.03 4.61
N SER A 119 16.20 15.91 5.62
CA SER A 119 16.05 15.52 7.01
C SER A 119 15.22 16.55 7.77
N ALA A 120 14.59 16.11 8.84
CA ALA A 120 13.82 16.95 9.73
C ALA A 120 14.12 16.60 11.19
N HIS A 121 14.37 17.59 12.02
CA HIS A 121 14.54 17.46 13.46
C HIS A 121 13.33 18.07 14.17
N GLN A 122 12.55 17.22 14.84
CA GLN A 122 11.43 17.67 15.64
C GLN A 122 11.92 18.20 16.98
N ALA A 123 12.09 19.52 17.09
CA ALA A 123 12.51 20.18 18.31
C ALA A 123 11.43 20.11 19.40
N ASN A 124 10.15 20.19 19.03
CA ASN A 124 9.00 19.98 19.90
C ASN A 124 7.77 19.55 19.04
N PRO A 125 6.63 19.20 19.64
CA PRO A 125 5.45 18.74 18.89
C PRO A 125 4.96 19.72 17.80
N GLU A 126 5.24 21.01 17.94
CA GLU A 126 4.74 22.08 17.05
C GLU A 126 5.81 22.64 16.11
N ARG A 127 7.09 22.34 16.33
CA ARG A 127 8.23 22.90 15.59
C ARG A 127 9.11 21.80 15.02
N MET A 128 9.36 21.89 13.72
CA MET A 128 10.21 20.98 12.99
C MET A 128 11.27 21.77 12.22
N ASP A 129 12.55 21.57 12.57
CA ASP A 129 13.66 22.16 11.83
C ASP A 129 13.97 21.24 10.63
N LEU A 130 14.13 21.82 9.44
CA LEU A 130 14.20 21.12 8.16
C LEU A 130 15.53 21.40 7.46
N ASP A 131 16.09 20.36 6.85
CA ASP A 131 17.28 20.43 5.98
C ASP A 131 16.87 20.25 4.51
N ASN A 132 17.29 21.19 3.66
CA ASN A 132 16.89 21.30 2.26
C ASN A 132 15.37 21.19 2.03
N PRO A 133 14.54 22.00 2.72
CA PRO A 133 13.10 21.91 2.54
C PRO A 133 12.69 22.36 1.13
N VAL A 134 11.69 21.67 0.59
CA VAL A 134 10.98 22.01 -0.64
C VAL A 134 9.48 22.02 -0.35
N ALA A 135 8.83 23.14 -0.62
CA ALA A 135 7.39 23.32 -0.48
C ALA A 135 6.74 23.44 -1.86
N ASP A 136 5.71 22.66 -2.11
CA ASP A 136 4.85 22.72 -3.29
C ASP A 136 3.45 23.18 -2.87
N ILE A 137 2.97 24.26 -3.50
CA ILE A 137 1.71 24.92 -3.19
C ILE A 137 0.90 25.10 -4.47
N LEU A 138 -0.32 24.57 -4.48
CA LEU A 138 -1.24 24.68 -5.60
C LEU A 138 -2.13 25.94 -5.49
N SER A 139 -2.23 26.72 -6.57
CA SER A 139 -3.11 27.90 -6.65
C SER A 139 -4.51 27.56 -7.21
N GLN A 140 -5.46 28.50 -7.08
CA GLN A 140 -6.85 28.32 -7.54
C GLN A 140 -6.96 28.12 -9.06
N GLY A 141 -6.02 28.66 -9.84
CA GLY A 141 -5.99 28.52 -11.30
C GLY A 141 -5.34 27.23 -11.81
N GLY A 142 -4.90 26.34 -10.91
CA GLY A 142 -4.12 25.15 -11.27
C GLY A 142 -2.63 25.43 -11.47
N SER A 143 -2.18 26.68 -11.32
CA SER A 143 -0.76 27.00 -11.27
C SER A 143 -0.13 26.50 -9.97
N TRP A 144 1.09 26.01 -10.08
CA TRP A 144 1.86 25.52 -8.94
C TRP A 144 3.02 26.45 -8.62
N LEU A 145 3.39 26.47 -7.36
CA LEU A 145 4.51 27.24 -6.84
C LEU A 145 5.40 26.32 -6.03
N LEU A 146 6.69 26.29 -6.38
CA LEU A 146 7.70 25.57 -5.65
C LEU A 146 8.63 26.55 -4.96
N VAL A 147 8.84 26.36 -3.66
CA VAL A 147 9.78 27.13 -2.86
C VAL A 147 10.78 26.17 -2.25
N ARG A 148 12.08 26.47 -2.34
CA ARG A 148 13.14 25.66 -1.73
C ARG A 148 14.16 26.54 -1.03
N SER A 149 14.87 25.97 -0.06
CA SER A 149 15.99 26.63 0.63
C SER A 149 16.97 25.60 1.17
N GLU A 150 18.07 26.05 1.78
CA GLU A 150 19.02 25.18 2.48
C GLU A 150 18.51 24.74 3.86
N LYS A 151 17.81 25.63 4.58
CA LYS A 151 17.30 25.40 5.94
C LYS A 151 15.91 25.98 6.09
N GLY A 152 15.05 25.29 6.83
CA GLY A 152 13.77 25.86 7.21
C GLY A 152 13.30 25.46 8.59
N VAL A 153 12.30 26.18 9.09
CA VAL A 153 11.61 25.87 10.34
C VAL A 153 10.12 25.86 10.04
N TYR A 154 9.49 24.71 10.25
CA TYR A 154 8.06 24.56 10.08
C TYR A 154 7.35 24.57 11.43
N MET A 155 6.45 25.53 11.62
CA MET A 155 5.58 25.64 12.79
C MET A 155 4.20 25.08 12.45
N GLN A 156 3.91 23.85 12.87
CA GLN A 156 2.72 23.10 12.45
C GLN A 156 1.41 23.78 12.86
N HIS A 157 1.34 24.30 14.10
CA HIS A 157 0.13 24.94 14.61
C HIS A 157 -0.17 26.27 13.92
N ALA A 158 0.88 27.08 13.67
CA ALA A 158 0.77 28.35 12.98
C ALA A 158 0.65 28.19 11.45
N GLN A 159 1.03 27.03 10.92
CA GLN A 159 1.19 26.75 9.49
C GLN A 159 2.14 27.72 8.78
N ILE A 160 3.20 28.13 9.49
CA ILE A 160 4.24 29.03 8.99
C ILE A 160 5.50 28.21 8.70
N LEU A 161 6.11 28.47 7.55
CA LEU A 161 7.38 27.90 7.12
C LEU A 161 8.38 29.03 6.91
N ASP A 162 9.32 29.15 7.84
CA ASP A 162 10.42 30.11 7.75
C ASP A 162 11.57 29.46 6.98
N LEU A 163 12.05 30.09 5.92
CA LEU A 163 13.07 29.56 5.01
C LEU A 163 14.30 30.46 5.03
N THR A 164 15.48 29.83 5.04
CA THR A 164 16.77 30.52 5.14
C THR A 164 17.84 29.80 4.31
N GLY A 165 18.77 30.58 3.76
CA GLY A 165 19.86 30.06 2.93
C GLY A 165 19.38 29.82 1.49
N GLU A 166 19.68 30.79 0.62
CA GLU A 166 19.39 30.75 -0.83
C GLU A 166 17.97 30.28 -1.16
N VAL A 167 16.98 30.99 -0.61
CA VAL A 167 15.58 30.73 -0.92
C VAL A 167 15.33 30.98 -2.40
N THR A 168 14.80 29.98 -3.07
CA THR A 168 14.44 30.03 -4.48
C THR A 168 12.98 29.66 -4.64
N LEU A 169 12.22 30.53 -5.29
CA LEU A 169 10.83 30.34 -5.63
C LEU A 169 10.70 30.23 -7.14
N TYR A 170 9.92 29.26 -7.59
CA TYR A 170 9.59 29.01 -8.98
C TYR A 170 8.09 28.90 -9.16
N ARG A 171 7.58 29.51 -10.23
CA ARG A 171 6.20 29.37 -10.68
C ARG A 171 6.17 28.90 -12.13
N ASP A 172 5.08 28.23 -12.48
CA ASP A 172 4.86 27.63 -13.80
C ASP A 172 4.82 28.63 -14.97
N ASP A 173 4.51 29.89 -14.71
CA ASP A 173 4.55 30.98 -15.69
C ASP A 173 5.97 31.48 -16.04
N GLY A 174 7.00 30.84 -15.49
CA GLY A 174 8.41 31.19 -15.70
C GLY A 174 8.94 32.25 -14.75
N LEU A 175 8.17 32.65 -13.73
CA LEU A 175 8.69 33.49 -12.64
C LEU A 175 9.65 32.69 -11.75
N MET A 176 10.84 33.23 -11.56
CA MET A 176 11.85 32.78 -10.61
C MET A 176 12.20 33.92 -9.66
N MET A 177 12.24 33.66 -8.36
CA MET A 177 12.66 34.63 -7.36
C MET A 177 13.76 34.04 -6.47
N ARG A 178 14.77 34.83 -6.16
CA ARG A 178 15.87 34.47 -5.27
C ARG A 178 16.02 35.48 -4.14
N SER A 179 16.07 35.00 -2.91
CA SER A 179 16.27 35.81 -1.71
C SER A 179 17.05 35.01 -0.65
N PRO A 180 17.69 35.68 0.32
CA PRO A 180 18.36 34.98 1.43
C PRO A 180 17.40 34.27 2.38
N VAL A 181 16.21 34.84 2.57
CA VAL A 181 15.19 34.40 3.52
C VAL A 181 13.79 34.64 2.98
N ALA A 182 12.83 33.84 3.42
CA ALA A 182 11.41 34.02 3.13
C ALA A 182 10.55 33.39 4.22
N ASP A 183 9.48 34.08 4.59
CA ASP A 183 8.45 33.56 5.48
C ASP A 183 7.24 33.16 4.64
N VAL A 184 6.78 31.92 4.78
CA VAL A 184 5.66 31.36 4.03
C VAL A 184 4.52 31.05 5.01
N ASP A 185 3.43 31.79 4.94
CA ASP A 185 2.16 31.40 5.55
C ASP A 185 1.45 30.45 4.58
N VAL A 186 1.51 29.15 4.91
CA VAL A 186 0.97 28.07 4.06
C VAL A 186 -0.55 28.02 4.15
N ARG A 187 -1.13 28.52 5.26
CA ARG A 187 -2.57 28.56 5.47
C ARG A 187 -3.23 29.62 4.58
N THR A 188 -2.63 30.81 4.49
CA THR A 188 -3.16 31.93 3.71
C THR A 188 -2.49 32.07 2.33
N GLY A 189 -1.48 31.24 2.01
CA GLY A 189 -0.77 31.30 0.74
C GLY A 189 0.01 32.60 0.52
N ILE A 190 0.53 33.19 1.61
CA ILE A 190 1.29 34.44 1.57
C ILE A 190 2.77 34.13 1.75
N ILE A 191 3.61 34.74 0.93
CA ILE A 191 5.06 34.64 1.02
C ILE A 191 5.62 36.04 1.15
N ALA A 192 6.41 36.31 2.17
CA ALA A 192 6.97 37.63 2.41
C ALA A 192 8.45 37.56 2.79
N SER A 193 9.16 38.65 2.55
CA SER A 193 10.50 38.86 3.06
C SER A 193 10.79 40.36 3.11
N ASP A 194 11.54 40.78 4.12
CA ASP A 194 12.11 42.12 4.23
C ASP A 194 13.56 42.18 3.69
N SER A 195 14.07 41.06 3.17
CA SER A 195 15.39 40.96 2.55
C SER A 195 15.32 41.24 1.05
N TRP A 196 16.49 41.54 0.47
CA TRP A 196 16.63 41.72 -0.97
C TRP A 196 16.12 40.51 -1.74
N VAL A 197 15.60 40.79 -2.93
CA VAL A 197 15.11 39.77 -3.86
C VAL A 197 15.50 40.15 -5.28
N ARG A 198 15.86 39.14 -6.06
CA ARG A 198 15.93 39.21 -7.52
C ARG A 198 14.82 38.34 -8.09
N ALA A 199 13.95 38.94 -8.88
CA ALA A 199 12.88 38.26 -9.61
C ALA A 199 13.18 38.31 -11.11
N GLU A 200 13.07 37.18 -11.78
CA GLU A 200 13.26 37.01 -13.22
C GLU A 200 12.03 36.33 -13.80
N GLY A 201 11.54 36.80 -14.93
CA GLY A 201 10.39 36.19 -15.59
C GLY A 201 10.19 36.73 -17.00
N PRO A 202 9.05 36.42 -17.64
CA PRO A 202 8.74 36.90 -18.99
C PRO A 202 8.78 38.44 -19.10
N PHE A 203 8.45 39.14 -18.01
CA PHE A 203 8.51 40.60 -17.94
C PHE A 203 9.92 41.18 -17.90
N GLY A 204 10.96 40.36 -17.69
CA GLY A 204 12.35 40.79 -17.53
C GLY A 204 12.89 40.54 -16.11
N VAL A 205 13.67 41.47 -15.58
CA VAL A 205 14.40 41.33 -14.31
C VAL A 205 14.05 42.46 -13.35
N LEU A 206 13.76 42.11 -12.09
CA LEU A 206 13.45 43.03 -11.01
C LEU A 206 14.31 42.75 -9.78
N ASP A 207 15.08 43.74 -9.34
CA ASP A 207 15.76 43.73 -8.05
C ASP A 207 14.98 44.63 -7.07
N ALA A 208 14.74 44.18 -5.83
CA ALA A 208 14.08 44.94 -4.78
C ALA A 208 14.65 44.64 -3.39
N LYS A 209 14.28 45.41 -2.36
CA LYS A 209 14.73 45.22 -0.97
C LYS A 209 13.78 44.38 -0.11
N GLY A 210 12.61 44.03 -0.62
CA GLY A 210 11.62 43.23 0.07
C GLY A 210 10.46 42.91 -0.84
N TYR A 211 9.69 41.91 -0.49
CA TYR A 211 8.56 41.47 -1.30
C TYR A 211 7.44 40.85 -0.48
N LEU A 212 6.27 40.81 -1.10
CA LEU A 212 5.11 40.06 -0.64
C LEU A 212 4.42 39.47 -1.88
N VAL A 213 4.22 38.17 -1.87
CA VAL A 213 3.50 37.43 -2.89
C VAL A 213 2.27 36.82 -2.25
N SER A 214 1.10 37.14 -2.80
CA SER A 214 -0.17 36.51 -2.45
C SER A 214 -0.52 35.52 -3.56
N GLN A 215 -0.39 34.22 -3.28
CA GLN A 215 -0.72 33.17 -4.25
C GLN A 215 -2.21 33.15 -4.61
N HIS A 216 -3.08 33.57 -3.68
CA HIS A 216 -4.53 33.57 -3.88
C HIS A 216 -4.98 34.72 -4.77
N GLU A 217 -4.44 35.90 -4.52
CA GLU A 217 -4.81 37.10 -5.27
C GLU A 217 -4.04 37.21 -6.59
N GLY A 218 -2.97 36.42 -6.75
CA GLY A 218 -2.08 36.51 -7.91
C GLY A 218 -1.27 37.81 -7.94
N ILE A 219 -1.09 38.44 -6.78
CA ILE A 219 -0.44 39.74 -6.63
C ILE A 219 0.98 39.55 -6.06
N ALA A 220 1.97 40.18 -6.69
CA ALA A 220 3.31 40.33 -6.15
C ALA A 220 3.62 41.81 -5.94
N GLN A 221 4.00 42.18 -4.72
CA GLN A 221 4.38 43.53 -4.33
C GLN A 221 5.86 43.54 -3.97
N PHE A 222 6.59 44.54 -4.45
CA PHE A 222 8.01 44.70 -4.18
C PHE A 222 8.25 46.06 -3.53
N ARG A 223 9.11 46.11 -2.50
CA ARG A 223 9.32 47.29 -1.67
C ARG A 223 10.79 47.74 -1.70
N GLY A 224 10.97 49.04 -1.50
CA GLY A 224 12.28 49.70 -1.43
C GLY A 224 12.82 50.15 -2.79
N PRO A 225 14.06 50.67 -2.84
CA PRO A 225 14.70 50.99 -4.12
C PRO A 225 14.86 49.71 -4.92
N GLY A 226 14.37 49.73 -6.15
CA GLY A 226 14.43 48.59 -7.04
C GLY A 226 14.93 48.98 -8.42
N ARG A 227 15.51 48.01 -9.12
CA ARG A 227 15.90 48.12 -10.53
C ARG A 227 15.00 47.18 -11.32
N LEU A 228 14.26 47.72 -12.27
CA LEU A 228 13.43 46.96 -13.19
C LEU A 228 14.00 47.09 -14.61
N ILE A 229 14.27 45.97 -15.26
CA ILE A 229 14.61 45.88 -16.67
C ILE A 229 13.46 45.13 -17.33
N LEU A 230 12.70 45.81 -18.19
CA LEU A 230 11.59 45.20 -18.92
C LEU A 230 12.07 44.65 -20.25
N ASN A 231 11.62 43.43 -20.58
CA ASN A 231 11.74 42.92 -21.93
C ASN A 231 10.64 43.57 -22.78
N ASP A 232 11.03 44.43 -23.73
CA ASP A 232 10.10 45.05 -24.68
C ASP A 232 10.18 44.33 -26.02
N ASP A 233 9.14 43.56 -26.35
CA ASP A 233 8.99 42.86 -27.63
C ASP A 233 8.20 43.68 -28.66
N ARG A 234 7.77 44.90 -28.32
CA ARG A 234 6.97 45.76 -29.23
C ARG A 234 7.75 46.31 -30.42
N GLY A 235 9.06 46.05 -30.51
CA GLY A 235 9.92 46.47 -31.61
C GLY A 235 10.09 45.46 -32.76
N SER A 236 9.59 44.23 -32.65
CA SER A 236 9.80 43.18 -33.66
C SER A 236 8.63 43.00 -34.64
N HIS A 237 8.06 44.10 -35.13
CA HIS A 237 7.31 44.06 -36.38
C HIS A 237 8.30 44.32 -37.54
N PRO A 238 8.52 43.38 -38.47
CA PRO A 238 9.19 43.73 -39.72
C PRO A 238 8.35 44.81 -40.38
N ALA A 239 8.97 45.96 -40.68
CA ALA A 239 8.33 46.98 -41.49
C ALA A 239 7.97 46.33 -42.83
N ASP A 240 6.68 46.08 -43.05
CA ASP A 240 6.13 45.77 -44.37
C ASP A 240 6.41 46.98 -45.26
N GLY A 241 7.58 46.96 -45.89
CA GLY A 241 7.97 47.89 -46.92
C GLY A 241 7.03 47.70 -48.10
N LYS A 242 6.01 48.55 -48.18
CA LYS A 242 5.28 48.77 -49.42
C LYS A 242 6.26 49.33 -50.46
N ALA A 243 6.75 48.46 -51.35
CA ALA A 243 7.28 48.89 -52.63
C ALA A 243 6.08 49.32 -53.49
N SER A 244 6.02 50.62 -53.80
CA SER A 244 5.20 51.18 -54.88
C SER A 244 5.91 51.02 -56.22
#